data_AF-W0RGC1-F1
#
_entry.id   AF-W0RGC1-F1
#
_cell.length_a   1.000
_cell.length_b   1.000
_cell.length_c   1.000
_cell.angle_alpha   90.00
_cell.angle_beta   90.00
_cell.angle_gamma   90.00
#
_symmetry.space_group_name_H-M   'P 1'
#
loop_
_entity.id
_entity.type
_entity.pdbx_description
1 polymer ?
#
loop_
_entity_poly.entity_id
_entity_poly.type
_entity_poly.pdbx_seq_one_letter_code
_entity_poly.pdbx_strand_id
1 'polypeptide(L)'
;MDCRSFRKHHVAFLDDLLPGELLVAAERHVRECAACAAHDTAVRRSLLLVRNLPSIELSDDFSARLAARLDDVRCGRCVVPDDVPADWAPSRAELLRTAIASPVARKRLAAVAAGLLALTYAGDRWYQLHRDGDVELPPVIATMPETPPMLVPPMLVTSASTGIPVWPAALLADQTPTNMVDAQLMVASW
;
A
#
# COMPACT_ATOMS: atom_id res chain seq x y z
N MET A 1 -15.73 -12.91 13.35
CA MET A 1 -16.31 -11.55 13.44
C MET A 1 -17.24 -11.33 12.26
N ASP A 2 -18.11 -10.32 12.31
CA ASP A 2 -19.01 -9.97 11.20
C ASP A 2 -18.39 -8.89 10.28
N CYS A 3 -19.01 -8.66 9.12
CA CYS A 3 -18.51 -7.69 8.14
C CYS A 3 -18.46 -6.26 8.71
N ARG A 4 -19.44 -5.87 9.52
CA ARG A 4 -19.49 -4.53 10.12
C ARG A 4 -18.32 -4.30 11.06
N SER A 5 -18.06 -5.26 11.96
CA SER A 5 -16.94 -5.18 12.89
C SER A 5 -15.61 -5.21 12.15
N PHE A 6 -15.48 -6.05 11.10
CA PHE A 6 -14.26 -6.06 10.28
C PHE A 6 -14.01 -4.68 9.64
N ARG A 7 -15.03 -4.07 9.00
CA ARG A 7 -14.89 -2.74 8.38
C ARG A 7 -14.52 -1.65 9.37
N LYS A 8 -15.02 -1.73 10.61
CA LYS A 8 -14.66 -0.78 11.68
C LYS A 8 -13.19 -0.87 12.06
N HIS A 9 -12.61 -2.09 12.06
CA HIS A 9 -11.23 -2.32 12.47
C HIS A 9 -10.26 -2.51 11.29
N HIS A 10 -10.71 -2.33 10.05
CA HIS A 10 -9.92 -2.67 8.86
C HIS A 10 -8.64 -1.86 8.73
N VAL A 11 -8.66 -0.57 9.10
CA VAL A 11 -7.44 0.28 9.08
C VAL A 11 -6.40 -0.25 10.07
N ALA A 12 -6.81 -0.52 11.32
CA ALA A 12 -5.92 -1.12 12.31
C ALA A 12 -5.40 -2.49 11.86
N PHE A 13 -6.17 -3.23 11.03
CA PHE A 13 -5.77 -4.53 10.48
C PHE A 13 -4.71 -4.38 9.39
N LEU A 14 -4.82 -3.33 8.58
CA LEU A 14 -3.81 -3.01 7.57
C LEU A 14 -2.50 -2.55 8.21
N ASP A 15 -2.58 -1.78 9.28
CA ASP A 15 -1.44 -1.17 9.96
C ASP A 15 -0.78 -2.08 11.03
N ASP A 16 -1.28 -3.31 11.19
CA ASP A 16 -0.81 -4.28 12.19
C ASP A 16 -0.91 -3.76 13.64
N LEU A 17 -1.98 -3.01 13.92
CA LEU A 17 -2.27 -2.38 15.23
C LEU A 17 -3.41 -3.07 16.00
N LEU A 18 -3.95 -4.19 15.50
CA LEU A 18 -4.99 -4.91 16.25
C LEU A 18 -4.43 -5.72 17.41
N PRO A 19 -5.14 -5.76 18.54
CA PRO A 19 -4.86 -6.74 19.59
C PRO A 19 -5.08 -8.17 19.05
N GLY A 20 -4.26 -9.11 19.53
CA GLY A 20 -4.15 -10.45 18.95
C GLY A 20 -5.48 -11.23 18.81
N GLU A 21 -6.40 -11.09 19.77
CA GLU A 21 -7.72 -11.73 19.69
C GLU A 21 -8.55 -11.25 18.49
N LEU A 22 -8.47 -9.96 18.17
CA LEU A 22 -9.18 -9.35 17.05
C LEU A 22 -8.43 -9.60 15.74
N LEU A 23 -7.10 -9.67 15.77
CA LEU A 23 -6.28 -10.02 14.61
C LEU A 23 -6.66 -11.40 14.06
N VAL A 24 -6.67 -12.44 14.90
CA VAL A 24 -7.05 -13.80 14.48
C VAL A 24 -8.48 -13.83 13.93
N ALA A 25 -9.40 -13.09 14.56
CA ALA A 25 -10.77 -12.98 14.08
C ALA A 25 -10.89 -12.28 12.72
N ALA A 26 -10.06 -11.26 12.48
CA ALA A 26 -9.98 -10.50 11.22
C ALA A 26 -9.34 -11.31 10.10
N GLU A 27 -8.25 -12.01 10.38
CA GLU A 27 -7.60 -12.90 9.43
C GLU A 27 -8.54 -14.04 8.97
N ARG A 28 -9.22 -14.67 9.92
CA ARG A 28 -10.22 -15.69 9.58
C ARG A 28 -11.32 -15.10 8.71
N HIS A 29 -11.84 -13.93 9.07
CA HIS A 29 -12.93 -13.30 8.34
C HIS A 29 -12.54 -12.88 6.92
N VAL A 30 -11.34 -12.32 6.71
CA VAL A 30 -10.89 -11.93 5.36
C VAL A 30 -10.65 -13.16 4.47
N ARG A 31 -10.30 -14.32 5.04
CA ARG A 31 -10.20 -15.59 4.29
C ARG A 31 -11.56 -16.17 3.92
N GLU A 32 -12.55 -16.06 4.81
CA GLU A 32 -13.87 -16.70 4.64
C GLU A 32 -14.89 -15.82 3.92
N CYS A 33 -14.78 -14.49 4.00
CA CYS A 33 -15.75 -13.56 3.42
C CYS A 33 -15.23 -12.90 2.14
N ALA A 34 -15.75 -13.33 0.99
CA ALA A 34 -15.37 -12.78 -0.32
C ALA A 34 -15.54 -11.25 -0.44
N ALA A 35 -16.60 -10.68 0.15
CA ALA A 35 -16.85 -9.24 0.11
C ALA A 35 -15.80 -8.43 0.90
N CYS A 36 -15.31 -8.97 2.02
CA CYS A 36 -14.27 -8.33 2.82
C CYS A 36 -12.88 -8.57 2.24
N ALA A 37 -12.63 -9.73 1.63
CA ALA A 37 -11.41 -10.01 0.87
C ALA A 37 -11.22 -9.06 -0.32
N ALA A 38 -12.31 -8.82 -1.08
CA ALA A 38 -12.31 -7.89 -2.20
C ALA A 38 -12.01 -6.45 -1.73
N HIS A 39 -12.56 -6.04 -0.59
CA HIS A 39 -12.26 -4.74 0.00
C HIS A 39 -10.81 -4.60 0.44
N ASP A 40 -10.29 -5.59 1.17
CA ASP A 40 -8.90 -5.59 1.61
C ASP A 40 -7.94 -5.48 0.42
N THR A 41 -8.19 -6.30 -0.61
CA THR A 41 -7.42 -6.27 -1.87
C THR A 41 -7.49 -4.89 -2.53
N ALA A 42 -8.68 -4.29 -2.63
CA ALA A 42 -8.86 -2.97 -3.25
C ALA A 42 -8.09 -1.88 -2.48
N VAL A 43 -8.16 -1.89 -1.15
CA VAL A 43 -7.44 -0.91 -0.32
C VAL A 43 -5.93 -1.11 -0.43
N ARG A 44 -5.42 -2.34 -0.29
CA ARG A 44 -3.99 -2.64 -0.45
C ARG A 44 -3.45 -2.23 -1.82
N ARG A 45 -4.21 -2.49 -2.90
CA ARG A 45 -3.86 -2.01 -4.26
C ARG A 45 -3.84 -0.49 -4.36
N SER A 46 -4.78 0.20 -3.73
CA SER A 46 -4.78 1.68 -3.71
C SER A 46 -3.57 2.25 -2.96
N LEU A 47 -3.12 1.60 -1.89
CA LEU A 47 -1.91 1.99 -1.15
C LEU A 47 -0.64 1.81 -1.99
N LEU A 48 -0.59 0.80 -2.86
CA LEU A 48 0.50 0.66 -3.83
C LEU A 48 0.56 1.86 -4.79
N LEU A 49 -0.57 2.42 -5.21
CA LEU A 49 -0.55 3.64 -6.05
C LEU A 49 0.05 4.82 -5.29
N VAL A 50 -0.36 5.02 -4.03
CA VAL A 50 0.17 6.10 -3.19
C VAL A 50 1.67 5.94 -2.96
N ARG A 51 2.13 4.70 -2.73
CA ARG A 51 3.56 4.40 -2.53
C ARG A 51 4.41 4.63 -3.78
N ASN A 52 3.79 4.59 -4.96
CA ASN A 52 4.45 4.84 -6.23
C ASN A 52 4.26 6.29 -6.73
N LEU A 53 3.72 7.19 -5.90
CA LEU A 53 3.70 8.61 -6.24
C LEU A 53 5.12 9.19 -6.23
N PRO A 54 5.38 10.24 -7.03
CA PRO A 54 6.63 10.99 -6.95
C PRO A 54 6.90 11.43 -5.51
N SER A 55 8.16 11.42 -5.11
CA SER A 55 8.56 11.94 -3.80
C SER A 55 8.07 13.38 -3.66
N ILE A 56 7.43 13.68 -2.53
CA ILE A 56 7.02 15.04 -2.20
C ILE A 56 8.29 15.84 -1.92
N GLU A 57 8.59 16.83 -2.76
CA GLU A 57 9.62 17.81 -2.44
C GLU A 57 9.10 18.77 -1.38
N LEU A 58 9.81 18.79 -0.24
CA LEU A 58 9.53 19.70 0.86
C LEU A 58 10.23 21.03 0.59
N SER A 59 9.73 22.12 1.18
CA SER A 59 10.45 23.39 1.15
C SER A 59 11.74 23.30 1.97
N ASP A 60 12.77 24.05 1.57
CA ASP A 60 14.09 24.01 2.22
C ASP A 60 14.05 24.31 3.73
N ASP A 61 13.07 25.11 4.15
CA ASP A 61 12.84 25.51 5.54
C ASP A 61 11.90 24.57 6.32
N PHE A 62 11.36 23.53 5.68
CA PHE A 62 10.33 22.66 6.27
C PHE A 62 10.83 21.99 7.55
N SER A 63 12.02 21.39 7.53
CA SER A 63 12.60 20.69 8.68
C SER A 63 12.82 21.62 9.86
N ALA A 64 13.28 22.85 9.60
CA ALA A 64 13.49 23.86 10.64
C ALA A 64 12.15 24.31 11.26
N ARG A 65 11.13 24.56 10.42
CA ARG A 65 9.78 24.92 10.87
C ARG A 65 9.11 23.80 11.67
N LEU A 66 9.27 22.55 11.23
CA LEU A 66 8.75 21.38 11.92
C LEU A 66 9.42 21.23 13.30
N ALA A 67 10.74 21.34 13.37
CA ALA A 67 11.48 21.27 14.63
C ALA A 67 11.05 22.35 15.62
N ALA A 68 10.92 23.60 15.16
CA ALA A 68 10.42 24.69 15.99
C ALA A 68 9.00 24.43 16.52
N ARG A 69 8.11 23.90 15.67
CA ARG A 69 6.75 23.55 16.09
C ARG A 69 6.70 22.39 17.08
N LEU A 70 7.52 21.36 16.89
CA LEU A 70 7.61 20.26 17.86
C LEU A 70 8.17 20.75 19.20
N ASP A 71 9.10 21.70 19.20
CA ASP A 71 9.63 22.31 20.42
C ASP A 71 8.57 23.14 21.16
N ASP A 72 7.75 23.90 20.42
CA ASP A 72 6.61 24.60 21.00
C ASP A 72 5.62 23.64 21.69
N VAL A 73 5.33 22.49 21.06
CA VAL A 73 4.46 21.46 21.66
C VAL A 73 5.10 20.88 22.92
N ARG A 74 6.38 20.50 22.87
CA ARG A 74 7.12 19.91 24.01
C ARG A 74 7.21 20.87 25.19
N CYS A 75 7.40 22.15 24.91
CA CYS A 75 7.52 23.18 25.93
C CYS A 75 6.16 23.76 26.38
N GLY A 76 5.04 23.22 25.90
CA GLY A 76 3.69 23.72 26.24
C GLY A 76 3.41 25.13 25.72
N ARG A 77 4.18 25.63 24.75
CA ARG A 77 3.95 26.91 24.07
C ARG A 77 2.99 26.77 22.89
N CYS A 78 2.67 25.54 22.50
CA CYS A 78 1.62 25.27 21.53
C CYS A 78 0.25 25.53 22.19
N VAL A 79 -0.37 26.65 21.83
CA VAL A 79 -1.77 26.91 22.15
C VAL A 79 -2.61 26.12 21.15
N VAL A 80 -3.16 24.99 21.60
CA VAL A 80 -4.26 24.33 20.87
C VAL A 80 -5.51 25.15 21.17
N PRO A 81 -6.17 25.74 20.16
CA PRO A 81 -7.42 26.44 20.39
C PRO A 81 -8.45 25.52 21.05
N ASP A 82 -9.14 26.00 22.09
CA ASP A 82 -10.12 25.22 22.87
C ASP A 82 -11.30 24.69 22.03
N ASP A 83 -11.47 25.20 20.81
CA ASP A 83 -12.49 24.77 19.84
C ASP A 83 -12.08 23.54 19.01
N VAL A 84 -10.84 23.06 19.12
CA VAL A 84 -10.41 21.82 18.45
C VAL A 84 -10.78 20.62 19.32
N PRO A 85 -11.74 19.77 18.91
CA PRO A 85 -12.11 18.58 19.66
C PRO A 85 -10.90 17.64 19.80
N ALA A 86 -10.69 17.07 20.98
CA ALA A 86 -9.61 16.11 21.24
C ALA A 86 -9.70 14.85 20.35
N ASP A 87 -10.89 14.59 19.79
CA ASP A 87 -11.21 13.48 18.90
C ASP A 87 -11.36 13.93 17.44
N TRP A 88 -10.72 15.03 17.04
CA TRP A 88 -10.85 15.60 15.69
C TRP A 88 -10.68 14.52 14.61
N ALA A 89 -11.79 14.22 13.94
CA ALA A 89 -11.84 13.47 12.70
C ALA A 89 -12.38 14.42 11.64
N PRO A 90 -11.70 14.62 10.51
CA PRO A 90 -12.17 15.54 9.49
C PRO A 90 -13.52 15.06 8.98
N SER A 91 -14.56 15.87 9.15
CA SER A 91 -15.88 15.53 8.64
C SER A 91 -15.85 15.47 7.10
N ARG A 92 -16.68 14.62 6.48
CA ARG A 92 -16.76 14.54 5.00
C ARG A 92 -17.03 15.91 4.37
N ALA A 93 -17.80 16.76 5.06
CA ALA A 93 -18.11 18.12 4.63
C ALA A 93 -16.90 19.07 4.66
N GLU A 94 -15.92 18.79 5.51
CA GLU A 94 -14.70 19.59 5.69
C GLU A 94 -13.60 19.17 4.73
N LEU A 95 -13.50 17.86 4.44
CA LEU A 95 -12.70 17.33 3.34
C LEU A 95 -13.20 17.82 1.98
N LEU A 96 -14.52 17.86 1.78
CA LEU A 96 -15.11 18.43 0.57
C LEU A 96 -14.87 19.94 0.49
N ARG A 97 -15.09 20.69 1.58
CA ARG A 97 -14.84 22.14 1.59
C ARG A 97 -13.39 22.47 1.26
N THR A 98 -12.41 21.77 1.82
CA THR A 98 -10.98 21.99 1.50
C THR A 98 -10.65 21.63 0.06
N ALA A 99 -11.24 20.55 -0.48
CA ALA A 99 -11.10 20.16 -1.89
C ALA A 99 -11.72 21.18 -2.87
N ILE A 100 -12.80 21.87 -2.50
CA ILE A 100 -13.52 22.82 -3.37
C ILE A 100 -13.08 24.28 -3.15
N ALA A 101 -12.49 24.59 -1.99
CA ALA A 101 -12.09 25.95 -1.61
C ALA A 101 -10.78 26.41 -2.25
N SER A 102 -9.88 25.52 -2.65
CA SER A 102 -8.65 25.97 -3.32
C SER A 102 -8.95 26.43 -4.76
N PRO A 103 -8.52 27.65 -5.16
CA PRO A 103 -8.77 28.17 -6.50
C PRO A 103 -8.08 27.33 -7.60
N VAL A 104 -7.03 26.60 -7.24
CA VAL A 104 -6.34 25.62 -8.08
C VAL A 104 -7.19 24.35 -8.28
N ALA A 105 -7.89 23.89 -7.23
CA ALA A 105 -8.74 22.71 -7.34
C ALA A 105 -10.01 22.97 -8.16
N ARG A 106 -10.61 24.17 -8.13
CA ARG A 106 -11.81 24.46 -8.94
C ARG A 106 -11.58 24.29 -10.44
N LYS A 107 -10.42 24.72 -10.96
CA LYS A 107 -10.05 24.53 -12.38
C LYS A 107 -9.78 23.06 -12.71
N ARG A 108 -9.17 22.31 -11.79
CA ARG A 108 -8.87 20.88 -11.96
C ARG A 108 -10.12 19.99 -11.83
N LEU A 109 -11.05 20.31 -10.93
CA LEU A 109 -12.31 19.57 -10.74
C LEU A 109 -13.25 19.68 -11.94
N ALA A 110 -13.35 20.86 -12.56
CA ALA A 110 -14.11 21.03 -13.79
C ALA A 110 -13.53 20.20 -14.94
N ALA A 111 -12.20 20.16 -15.08
CA ALA A 111 -11.53 19.33 -16.07
C ALA A 111 -11.71 17.83 -15.81
N VAL A 112 -11.64 17.38 -14.54
CA VAL A 112 -11.86 15.98 -14.16
C VAL A 112 -13.31 15.56 -14.40
N ALA A 113 -14.29 16.40 -14.06
CA ALA A 113 -15.70 16.12 -14.29
C ALA A 113 -16.02 16.03 -15.80
N ALA A 114 -15.48 16.94 -16.60
CA ALA A 114 -15.60 16.90 -18.06
C ALA A 114 -14.91 15.65 -18.65
N GLY A 115 -13.72 15.29 -18.12
CA GLY A 115 -12.99 14.08 -18.52
C GLY A 115 -13.73 12.79 -18.18
N LEU A 116 -14.33 12.68 -16.99
CA LEU A 116 -15.15 11.53 -16.59
C LEU A 116 -16.40 11.41 -17.47
N LEU A 117 -17.10 12.51 -17.75
CA LEU A 117 -18.24 12.52 -18.66
C LEU A 117 -17.84 12.06 -20.07
N ALA A 118 -16.73 12.59 -20.60
CA ALA A 118 -16.22 12.19 -21.91
C ALA A 118 -15.82 10.70 -21.95
N LEU A 119 -15.17 10.19 -20.90
CA LEU A 119 -14.81 8.77 -20.78
C LEU A 119 -16.05 7.87 -20.65
N THR A 120 -17.07 8.26 -19.88
CA THR A 120 -18.31 7.48 -19.78
C THR A 120 -19.06 7.46 -21.11
N TYR A 121 -19.11 8.58 -21.83
CA TYR A 121 -19.76 8.66 -23.13
C TYR A 121 -19.00 7.86 -24.19
N ALA A 122 -17.67 7.98 -24.23
CA ALA A 122 -16.83 7.21 -25.13
C ALA A 122 -16.86 5.71 -24.80
N GLY A 123 -16.86 5.34 -23.52
CA GLY A 123 -16.95 3.97 -23.04
C GLY A 123 -18.29 3.32 -23.36
N ASP A 124 -19.40 4.04 -23.16
CA ASP A 124 -20.74 3.54 -23.51
C ASP A 124 -20.89 3.39 -25.04
N ARG A 125 -20.39 4.36 -25.81
CA ARG A 125 -20.32 4.24 -27.28
C ARG A 125 -19.48 3.06 -27.74
N TRP A 126 -18.30 2.86 -27.14
CA TRP A 126 -17.39 1.76 -27.44
C TRP A 126 -18.02 0.41 -27.10
N TYR A 127 -18.63 0.30 -25.92
CA TYR A 127 -19.30 -0.91 -25.44
C TYR A 127 -20.48 -1.29 -26.35
N GLN A 128 -21.28 -0.31 -26.79
CA GLN A 128 -22.37 -0.58 -27.74
C GLN A 128 -21.85 -0.98 -29.13
N LEU A 129 -20.70 -0.45 -29.57
CA LEU A 129 -20.08 -0.81 -30.86
C LEU A 129 -19.43 -2.21 -30.87
N HIS A 130 -18.94 -2.69 -29.73
CA HIS A 130 -18.19 -3.96 -29.62
C HIS A 130 -18.96 -5.06 -28.88
N ARG A 131 -20.28 -4.89 -28.70
CA ARG A 131 -21.13 -5.80 -27.92
C ARG A 131 -21.21 -7.23 -28.48
N ASP A 132 -20.86 -7.42 -29.74
CA ASP A 132 -20.99 -8.71 -30.45
C ASP A 132 -19.63 -9.35 -30.84
N GLY A 133 -18.52 -8.87 -30.28
CA GLY A 133 -17.20 -9.49 -30.50
C GLY A 133 -16.85 -10.46 -29.38
N ASP A 134 -17.03 -11.76 -29.58
CA ASP A 134 -16.40 -12.78 -28.73
C ASP A 134 -14.88 -12.60 -28.81
N VAL A 135 -14.28 -12.13 -27.72
CA VAL A 135 -12.83 -11.98 -27.64
C VAL A 135 -12.23 -13.37 -27.41
N GLU A 136 -11.93 -14.08 -28.49
CA GLU A 136 -11.07 -15.26 -28.46
C GLU A 136 -9.64 -14.83 -28.10
N LEU A 137 -9.31 -14.89 -26.81
CA LEU A 137 -7.93 -14.75 -26.36
C LEU A 137 -7.15 -16.03 -26.70
N PRO A 138 -6.01 -15.95 -27.39
CA PRO A 138 -5.15 -17.11 -27.56
C PRO A 138 -4.69 -17.61 -26.17
N PRO A 139 -4.57 -18.93 -25.96
CA PRO A 139 -4.24 -19.48 -24.65
C PRO A 139 -2.89 -18.93 -24.17
N VAL A 140 -2.90 -18.30 -22.99
CA VAL A 140 -1.68 -17.81 -22.33
C VAL A 140 -0.91 -19.02 -21.81
N ILE A 141 0.17 -19.38 -22.52
CA ILE A 141 1.17 -20.33 -22.03
C ILE A 141 2.08 -19.56 -21.09
N ALA A 142 2.08 -19.91 -19.79
CA ALA A 142 3.02 -19.36 -18.83
C ALA A 142 4.44 -19.81 -19.20
N THR A 143 5.24 -18.91 -19.78
CA THR A 143 6.63 -19.19 -20.18
C THR A 143 7.65 -18.80 -19.12
N MET A 144 7.25 -18.07 -18.08
CA MET A 144 8.15 -17.72 -16.97
C MET A 144 8.03 -18.73 -15.83
N PRO A 145 9.15 -19.35 -15.39
CA PRO A 145 9.15 -20.17 -14.20
C PRO A 145 8.80 -19.31 -12.97
N GLU A 146 7.99 -19.88 -12.09
CA GLU A 146 7.62 -19.31 -10.79
C GLU A 146 8.90 -19.01 -10.00
N THR A 147 9.07 -17.76 -9.55
CA THR A 147 10.18 -17.40 -8.67
C THR A 147 9.91 -18.08 -7.32
N PRO A 148 10.75 -19.02 -6.86
CA PRO A 148 10.47 -19.72 -5.62
C PRO A 148 10.38 -18.70 -4.48
N PRO A 149 9.36 -18.80 -3.60
CA PRO A 149 9.28 -17.92 -2.46
C PRO A 149 10.55 -18.11 -1.62
N MET A 150 11.17 -16.99 -1.26
CA MET A 150 12.35 -16.95 -0.40
C MET A 150 11.99 -17.62 0.94
N LEU A 151 12.33 -18.89 1.10
CA LEU A 151 12.24 -19.60 2.38
C LEU A 151 13.32 -19.01 3.29
N VAL A 152 12.94 -18.01 4.09
CA VAL A 152 13.79 -17.54 5.18
C VAL A 152 13.74 -18.61 6.28
N PRO A 153 14.86 -19.29 6.59
CA PRO A 153 14.89 -20.25 7.67
C PRO A 153 14.50 -19.55 9.00
N PRO A 154 13.66 -20.17 9.85
CA PRO A 154 13.19 -19.53 11.08
C PRO A 154 14.33 -19.09 12.02
N MET A 155 15.50 -19.74 11.92
CA MET A 155 16.71 -19.37 12.66
C MET A 155 17.21 -17.95 12.34
N LEU A 156 17.04 -17.48 11.09
CA LEU A 156 17.41 -16.13 10.68
C LEU A 156 16.48 -15.08 11.31
N VAL A 157 15.18 -15.37 11.43
CA VAL A 157 14.21 -14.46 12.09
C VAL A 157 14.47 -14.37 13.60
N THR A 158 14.86 -15.47 14.26
CA THR A 158 15.22 -15.44 15.69
C THR A 158 16.50 -14.65 15.98
N SER A 159 17.51 -14.68 15.10
CA SER A 159 18.77 -13.96 15.33
C SER A 159 18.61 -12.42 15.33
N ALA A 160 17.65 -11.88 14.57
CA ALA A 160 17.33 -10.46 14.56
C ALA A 160 16.79 -9.97 15.92
N SER A 161 16.10 -10.83 16.67
CA SER A 161 15.61 -10.49 18.02
C SER A 161 16.70 -10.51 19.09
N THR A 162 17.82 -11.20 18.84
CA THR A 162 18.92 -11.36 19.82
C THR A 162 20.06 -10.34 19.64
N GLY A 163 19.93 -9.38 18.72
CA GLY A 163 20.91 -8.30 18.56
C GLY A 163 22.26 -8.71 17.95
N ILE A 164 22.35 -9.89 17.32
CA ILE A 164 23.56 -10.34 16.62
C ILE A 164 23.53 -9.76 15.19
N PRO A 165 24.53 -8.96 14.77
CA PRO A 165 24.54 -8.34 13.45
C PRO A 165 24.91 -9.37 12.37
N VAL A 166 23.94 -10.17 11.94
CA VAL A 166 24.09 -11.09 10.79
C VAL A 166 23.91 -10.35 9.45
N TRP A 167 23.26 -9.19 9.48
CA TRP A 167 22.90 -8.39 8.31
C TRP A 167 24.07 -8.00 7.38
N PRO A 168 25.27 -7.64 7.88
CA PRO A 168 26.39 -7.30 6.98
C PRO A 168 26.92 -8.50 6.18
N ALA A 169 26.92 -9.71 6.75
CA ALA A 169 27.41 -10.91 6.07
C ALA A 169 26.42 -11.41 5.00
N ALA A 170 25.11 -11.27 5.26
CA ALA A 170 24.07 -11.58 4.28
C ALA A 170 24.12 -10.61 3.07
N LEU A 171 24.34 -9.32 3.32
CA LEU A 171 24.52 -8.32 2.25
C LEU A 171 25.80 -8.53 1.42
N LEU A 172 26.88 -9.01 2.05
CA LEU A 172 28.14 -9.32 1.33
C LEU A 172 28.03 -10.58 0.46
N ALA A 173 27.23 -11.57 0.86
CA ALA A 173 26.96 -12.75 0.04
C ALA A 173 26.08 -12.44 -1.19
N ASP A 174 25.26 -11.39 -1.12
CA ASP A 174 24.38 -10.96 -2.22
C ASP A 174 25.14 -10.19 -3.32
N GLN A 175 26.33 -9.67 -3.02
CA GLN A 175 27.16 -8.92 -3.99
C GLN A 175 28.22 -9.77 -4.71
N THR A 176 28.34 -11.07 -4.43
CA THR A 176 29.24 -11.94 -5.19
C THR A 176 28.66 -12.22 -6.59
N PRO A 177 29.30 -11.79 -7.69
CA PRO A 177 28.83 -12.12 -9.03
C PRO A 177 28.90 -13.64 -9.23
N THR A 178 27.75 -14.25 -9.49
CA THR A 178 27.62 -15.68 -9.84
C THR A 178 28.17 -15.93 -11.24
N ASN A 179 29.50 -15.98 -11.35
CA ASN A 179 30.18 -16.70 -12.41
C ASN A 179 31.07 -17.74 -11.75
N MET A 180 30.46 -18.83 -11.27
CA MET A 180 31.17 -20.07 -11.05
C MET A 180 31.04 -20.91 -12.31
N VAL A 181 32.19 -21.16 -12.93
CA VAL A 181 32.39 -22.05 -14.05
C VAL A 181 31.78 -23.42 -13.74
N ASP A 182 30.98 -23.94 -14.68
CA ASP A 182 30.40 -25.29 -14.68
C ASP A 182 31.51 -26.34 -14.58
N ALA A 183 31.77 -26.84 -13.37
CA ALA A 183 32.61 -28.01 -13.17
C ALA A 183 31.72 -29.25 -13.32
N GLN A 184 31.58 -29.72 -14.57
CA GLN A 184 30.91 -30.98 -14.88
C GLN A 184 31.57 -32.13 -14.13
N LEU A 185 30.87 -32.65 -13.13
CA LEU A 185 31.28 -33.81 -12.35
C LEU A 185 30.78 -35.06 -13.09
N MET A 186 31.61 -35.61 -13.97
CA MET A 186 31.37 -36.93 -14.54
C MET A 186 31.63 -38.00 -13.48
N VAL A 187 30.56 -38.59 -12.95
CA VAL A 187 30.66 -39.77 -12.08
C VAL A 187 30.82 -40.99 -12.98
N ALA A 188 32.05 -41.53 -13.04
CA ALA A 188 32.30 -42.84 -13.63
C ALA A 188 31.75 -43.93 -12.71
N SER A 189 30.77 -44.69 -13.19
CA SER A 189 30.32 -45.93 -12.58
C SER A 189 31.33 -47.06 -12.88
N TRP A 190 31.86 -47.70 -11.85
CA TRP A 190 32.49 -49.02 -11.90
C TRP A 190 31.90 -49.89 -10.80
#